data_AF-A0A3T1D1D1-F1
#
_entry.id   AF-A0A3T1D1D1-F1
#
_cell.length_a   1.000
_cell.length_b   1.000
_cell.length_c   1.000
_cell.angle_alpha   90.00
_cell.angle_beta   90.00
_cell.angle_gamma   90.00
#
_symmetry.space_group_name_H-M   'P 1'
#
loop_
_entity.id
_entity.type
_entity.pdbx_description
1 polymer ?
#
loop_
_entity_poly.entity_id
_entity_poly.type
_entity_poly.pdbx_seq_one_letter_code
_entity_poly.pdbx_strand_id
1 'polypeptide(L)'
;MLGDSHGWGQGSPGYDVIFPAYSTHMSVPYSKGFFAGLREHIIRKYDFYPAAILPGRGNQAGNRNPVSGIYKEIEVDVVAPVSAAGYYAPRHDERQAAANLGYLAFNNKFSEKLLILAPDTSGSAMFQVDMLTHASKVYIGVLTGRSGAKLEVYFEQKGIDGGFVHDQGTVRRGNTGGFLYPQADGYPIITTIENGEHRVPIRNEVTVTESSVVIDTFNPDGNEEVVYCIDYGQKQLGNLCFTYAGANADAVAFEHPECPCEAPDLRLRGIIFDGNNVRNFSMGGHTVGQWLGDGTPSFNDPPYPHVDELLRYVPFTPQLTIIQAPIVNEYLRQTPIATFTANLASLLDKLNHHYNHEGLKGMDVLLFTTPGDKVITYEGGASAPIGYGEYYGAVKAFAIKYGYGFVDFEQYFRDCVTAGLLDYEFLFDDNIHPGPYVNEFIREMLSDIIDLMM
;
A
#
# COMPACT_ATOMS: atom_id res chain seq x y z
N MET A 1 -8.78 -5.01 -0.35
CA MET A 1 -9.99 -5.53 -1.01
C MET A 1 -9.71 -6.94 -1.47
N LEU A 2 -10.63 -7.87 -1.20
CA LEU A 2 -10.49 -9.31 -1.45
C LEU A 2 -11.76 -9.84 -2.13
N GLY A 3 -11.63 -10.68 -3.14
CA GLY A 3 -12.75 -11.26 -3.87
C GLY A 3 -12.28 -12.26 -4.92
N ASP A 4 -13.15 -12.79 -5.75
CA ASP A 4 -12.73 -13.70 -6.83
C ASP A 4 -12.42 -12.95 -8.12
N SER A 5 -12.41 -13.66 -9.26
CA SER A 5 -12.24 -13.08 -10.59
C SER A 5 -13.25 -11.97 -10.89
N HIS A 6 -14.44 -11.97 -10.26
CA HIS A 6 -15.44 -10.90 -10.43
C HIS A 6 -14.90 -9.54 -9.98
N GLY A 7 -14.06 -9.51 -8.94
CA GLY A 7 -13.47 -8.28 -8.42
C GLY A 7 -12.48 -7.58 -9.37
N TRP A 8 -11.91 -8.29 -10.35
CA TRP A 8 -11.04 -7.70 -11.37
C TRP A 8 -11.76 -7.37 -12.68
N GLY A 9 -12.96 -7.92 -12.88
CA GLY A 9 -13.58 -7.98 -14.20
C GLY A 9 -12.83 -8.94 -15.13
N GLN A 10 -13.55 -9.51 -16.10
CA GLN A 10 -12.94 -10.25 -17.21
C GLN A 10 -12.18 -9.26 -18.10
N GLY A 11 -10.92 -9.58 -18.50
CA GLY A 11 -10.04 -8.69 -19.27
C GLY A 11 -9.02 -7.88 -18.45
N SER A 12 -8.76 -8.25 -17.19
CA SER A 12 -7.78 -7.53 -16.34
C SER A 12 -6.34 -7.72 -16.85
N PRO A 13 -5.55 -6.63 -17.01
CA PRO A 13 -4.16 -6.73 -17.45
C PRO A 13 -3.33 -7.44 -16.37
N GLY A 14 -3.06 -8.72 -16.61
CA GLY A 14 -2.24 -9.57 -15.73
C GLY A 14 -2.73 -11.01 -15.66
N TYR A 15 -4.04 -11.25 -15.71
CA TYR A 15 -4.61 -12.61 -15.66
C TYR A 15 -4.94 -13.14 -17.07
N ASP A 16 -5.45 -12.28 -17.95
CA ASP A 16 -5.89 -12.68 -19.30
C ASP A 16 -4.84 -12.48 -20.41
N VAL A 17 -3.62 -12.04 -20.06
CA VAL A 17 -2.50 -11.82 -21.01
C VAL A 17 -2.02 -13.15 -21.64
N ILE A 18 -2.50 -14.29 -21.14
CA ILE A 18 -2.18 -15.62 -21.67
C ILE A 18 -3.00 -15.94 -22.93
N PHE A 19 -4.13 -15.27 -23.17
CA PHE A 19 -4.95 -15.47 -24.37
C PHE A 19 -4.85 -14.27 -25.34
N PRO A 20 -4.32 -14.45 -26.57
CA PRO A 20 -4.17 -13.38 -27.57
C PRO A 20 -5.51 -12.85 -28.14
N ALA A 21 -6.65 -13.19 -27.54
CA ALA A 21 -7.97 -12.77 -27.98
C ALA A 21 -8.42 -11.42 -27.41
N TYR A 22 -7.80 -10.93 -26.33
CA TYR A 22 -8.19 -9.67 -25.70
C TYR A 22 -7.38 -8.50 -26.27
N SER A 23 -7.88 -7.89 -27.35
CA SER A 23 -7.28 -6.71 -27.97
C SER A 23 -7.94 -5.43 -27.47
N THR A 24 -7.19 -4.32 -27.46
CA THR A 24 -7.64 -2.94 -27.20
C THR A 24 -8.71 -2.43 -28.18
N HIS A 25 -9.20 -3.27 -29.09
CA HIS A 25 -10.16 -2.94 -30.15
C HIS A 25 -11.44 -3.81 -30.13
N MET A 26 -11.79 -4.44 -29.01
CA MET A 26 -13.08 -5.13 -28.89
C MET A 26 -14.26 -4.15 -28.78
N SER A 27 -15.42 -4.55 -29.28
CA SER A 27 -16.59 -3.69 -29.58
C SER A 27 -17.38 -3.19 -28.37
N VAL A 28 -17.02 -3.62 -27.15
CA VAL A 28 -17.68 -3.17 -25.90
C VAL A 28 -16.58 -2.87 -24.88
N PRO A 29 -16.55 -1.68 -24.23
CA PRO A 29 -15.57 -1.38 -23.21
C PRO A 29 -15.82 -2.27 -21.99
N TYR A 30 -14.98 -3.28 -21.77
CA TYR A 30 -14.98 -4.03 -20.52
C TYR A 30 -14.57 -3.10 -19.37
N SER A 31 -15.40 -3.05 -18.32
CA SER A 31 -15.06 -2.38 -17.07
C SER A 31 -13.91 -3.12 -16.39
N LYS A 32 -12.95 -2.42 -15.77
CA LYS A 32 -11.82 -3.00 -15.02
C LYS A 32 -12.23 -3.77 -13.73
N GLY A 33 -13.47 -4.27 -13.64
CA GLY A 33 -14.08 -4.82 -12.42
C GLY A 33 -14.41 -3.76 -11.36
N PHE A 34 -15.32 -4.10 -10.44
CA PHE A 34 -15.78 -3.15 -9.42
C PHE A 34 -14.67 -2.69 -8.47
N PHE A 35 -13.71 -3.56 -8.08
CA PHE A 35 -12.64 -3.15 -7.16
C PHE A 35 -11.57 -2.25 -7.81
N ALA A 36 -11.30 -2.37 -9.11
CA ALA A 36 -10.38 -1.43 -9.75
C ALA A 36 -11.01 -0.04 -9.84
N GLY A 37 -12.29 0.04 -10.19
CA GLY A 37 -13.03 1.31 -10.20
C GLY A 37 -13.12 1.93 -8.80
N LEU A 38 -13.42 1.12 -7.77
CA LEU A 38 -13.44 1.56 -6.37
C LEU A 38 -12.07 2.05 -5.90
N ARG A 39 -10.99 1.35 -6.28
CA ARG A 39 -9.62 1.79 -6.02
C ARG A 39 -9.32 3.15 -6.64
N GLU A 40 -9.70 3.35 -7.90
CA GLU A 40 -9.52 4.64 -8.56
C GLU A 40 -10.33 5.76 -7.89
N HIS A 41 -11.54 5.46 -7.39
CA HIS A 41 -12.36 6.41 -6.62
C HIS A 41 -11.66 6.82 -5.32
N ILE A 42 -11.25 5.85 -4.49
CA ILE A 42 -10.58 6.12 -3.21
C ILE A 42 -9.28 6.90 -3.44
N ILE A 43 -8.44 6.49 -4.39
CA ILE A 43 -7.18 7.19 -4.68
C ILE A 43 -7.44 8.66 -5.05
N ARG A 44 -8.47 8.93 -5.86
CA ARG A 44 -8.85 10.29 -6.26
C ARG A 44 -9.42 11.10 -5.09
N LYS A 45 -10.31 10.50 -4.28
CA LYS A 45 -10.98 11.20 -3.18
C LYS A 45 -10.03 11.62 -2.08
N TYR A 46 -9.07 10.77 -1.73
CA TYR A 46 -8.14 11.05 -0.63
C TYR A 46 -6.87 11.78 -1.06
N ASP A 47 -6.78 12.15 -2.35
CA ASP A 47 -5.64 12.87 -2.93
C ASP A 47 -4.32 12.21 -2.50
N PHE A 48 -4.23 10.89 -2.69
CA PHE A 48 -3.04 10.14 -2.29
C PHE A 48 -1.81 10.70 -3.00
N TYR A 49 -0.68 10.79 -2.29
CA TYR A 49 0.57 11.24 -2.89
C TYR A 49 0.87 10.48 -4.18
N PRO A 50 1.21 11.17 -5.28
CA PRO A 50 1.87 10.50 -6.38
C PRO A 50 3.16 9.85 -5.83
N ALA A 51 3.52 8.67 -6.35
CA ALA A 51 4.66 7.87 -5.86
C ALA A 51 5.96 8.67 -5.66
N ALA A 52 6.93 8.09 -4.92
CA ALA A 52 8.34 8.50 -4.82
C ALA A 52 8.66 9.99 -5.08
N ILE A 53 8.85 10.77 -4.02
CA ILE A 53 9.40 12.11 -4.16
C ILE A 53 10.93 11.99 -4.30
N LEU A 54 11.43 12.38 -5.47
CA LEU A 54 12.86 12.51 -5.72
C LEU A 54 13.31 13.94 -5.39
N PRO A 55 14.37 14.10 -4.57
CA PRO A 55 15.17 15.32 -4.51
C PRO A 55 15.27 16.06 -5.85
N GLY A 56 14.94 17.36 -5.86
CA GLY A 56 15.00 18.22 -7.05
C GLY A 56 13.96 17.99 -8.16
N ARG A 57 13.24 16.85 -8.19
CA ARG A 57 12.24 16.52 -9.23
C ARG A 57 10.78 16.43 -8.73
N GLY A 58 10.53 16.66 -7.44
CA GLY A 58 9.20 16.67 -6.82
C GLY A 58 8.61 18.06 -6.56
N ASN A 59 7.43 18.10 -5.93
CA ASN A 59 6.66 19.32 -5.61
C ASN A 59 7.52 20.38 -4.92
N GLN A 60 7.96 21.35 -5.72
CA GLN A 60 8.91 22.35 -5.30
C GLN A 60 8.22 23.37 -4.40
N ALA A 61 8.92 23.77 -3.34
CA ALA A 61 8.41 24.71 -2.36
C ALA A 61 8.33 26.14 -2.93
N GLY A 62 7.29 26.43 -3.73
CA GLY A 62 7.11 27.73 -4.36
C GLY A 62 8.40 28.29 -5.00
N ASN A 63 8.59 29.61 -4.96
CA ASN A 63 9.74 30.33 -5.51
C ASN A 63 11.10 30.06 -4.78
N ARG A 64 11.31 28.93 -4.10
CA ARG A 64 12.56 28.62 -3.37
C ARG A 64 13.37 27.54 -4.08
N ASN A 65 14.69 27.61 -3.96
CA ASN A 65 15.57 26.52 -4.40
C ASN A 65 15.35 25.31 -3.49
N PRO A 66 14.78 24.20 -3.99
CA PRO A 66 14.43 23.05 -3.15
C PRO A 66 15.65 22.26 -2.69
N VAL A 67 16.83 22.54 -3.25
CA VAL A 67 18.10 21.86 -2.96
C VAL A 67 19.19 22.91 -2.76
N SER A 68 20.02 22.74 -1.74
CA SER A 68 21.28 23.48 -1.52
C SER A 68 22.41 22.50 -1.18
N GLY A 69 23.65 22.92 -1.41
CA GLY A 69 24.82 22.04 -1.34
C GLY A 69 25.18 21.41 -2.69
N ILE A 70 26.03 20.40 -2.66
CA ILE A 70 26.37 19.58 -3.83
C ILE A 70 25.28 18.53 -4.01
N TYR A 71 24.62 18.55 -5.17
CA TYR A 71 23.58 17.60 -5.53
C TYR A 71 23.92 16.88 -6.83
N LYS A 72 23.84 15.54 -6.82
CA LYS A 72 24.01 14.73 -8.03
C LYS A 72 23.16 13.48 -8.02
N GLU A 73 22.66 13.11 -9.18
CA GLU A 73 22.03 11.81 -9.43
C GLU A 73 23.05 10.92 -10.15
N ILE A 74 23.35 9.75 -9.59
CA ILE A 74 24.19 8.74 -10.24
C ILE A 74 23.45 7.41 -10.31
N GLU A 75 23.75 6.60 -11.32
CA GLU A 75 23.20 5.25 -11.44
C GLU A 75 24.08 4.28 -10.65
N VAL A 76 23.48 3.59 -9.68
CA VAL A 76 24.18 2.63 -8.82
C VAL A 76 23.25 1.45 -8.60
N ASP A 77 23.71 0.24 -8.91
CA ASP A 77 22.97 -0.99 -8.64
C ASP A 77 22.65 -1.15 -7.15
N VAL A 78 21.53 -1.79 -6.84
CA VAL A 78 21.11 -2.08 -5.46
C VAL A 78 22.10 -3.07 -4.82
N VAL A 79 22.68 -2.72 -3.68
CA VAL A 79 23.67 -3.55 -2.97
C VAL A 79 22.96 -4.62 -2.11
N ALA A 80 23.38 -5.89 -2.22
CA ALA A 80 22.77 -7.08 -1.59
C ALA A 80 23.18 -7.30 -0.11
N PRO A 81 22.36 -8.02 0.71
CA PRO A 81 22.34 -9.50 0.71
C PRO A 81 20.99 -10.10 0.24
N VAL A 82 21.02 -11.29 -0.39
CA VAL A 82 19.91 -11.82 -1.23
C VAL A 82 19.23 -13.06 -0.63
N SER A 83 17.89 -13.04 -0.47
CA SER A 83 16.96 -14.00 -1.11
C SER A 83 15.49 -13.70 -0.76
N ALA A 84 14.61 -13.61 -1.78
CA ALA A 84 13.19 -13.99 -1.66
C ALA A 84 12.60 -14.41 -3.02
N ALA A 85 11.67 -15.36 -2.99
CA ALA A 85 10.90 -15.85 -4.13
C ALA A 85 9.40 -15.72 -3.81
N GLY A 86 8.57 -15.32 -4.79
CA GLY A 86 7.14 -15.11 -4.58
C GLY A 86 6.33 -14.90 -5.86
N TYR A 87 5.02 -15.24 -5.83
CA TYR A 87 4.09 -15.29 -6.96
C TYR A 87 3.61 -13.89 -7.40
N TYR A 88 3.65 -12.89 -6.50
CA TYR A 88 3.06 -11.56 -6.73
C TYR A 88 4.04 -10.45 -7.15
N ALA A 89 5.29 -10.78 -7.49
CA ALA A 89 6.20 -9.81 -8.11
C ALA A 89 5.82 -9.58 -9.59
N PRO A 90 5.51 -8.34 -10.03
CA PRO A 90 4.98 -8.05 -11.36
C PRO A 90 5.97 -8.40 -12.48
N ARG A 91 7.28 -8.48 -12.19
CA ARG A 91 8.32 -8.86 -13.14
C ARG A 91 9.46 -9.67 -12.49
N HIS A 92 10.25 -10.37 -13.31
CA HIS A 92 11.30 -11.29 -12.87
C HIS A 92 12.54 -10.56 -12.31
N ASP A 93 12.80 -9.33 -12.77
CA ASP A 93 13.80 -8.37 -12.28
C ASP A 93 13.37 -7.71 -10.95
N GLU A 94 12.08 -7.40 -10.80
CA GLU A 94 11.49 -6.84 -9.56
C GLU A 94 11.53 -7.81 -8.37
N ARG A 95 11.65 -9.13 -8.61
CA ARG A 95 11.80 -10.16 -7.55
C ARG A 95 13.05 -9.96 -6.69
N GLN A 96 14.13 -9.42 -7.26
CA GLN A 96 15.39 -9.22 -6.53
C GLN A 96 15.33 -7.97 -5.65
N ALA A 97 14.74 -6.87 -6.14
CA ALA A 97 14.55 -5.64 -5.36
C ALA A 97 13.48 -5.80 -4.26
N ALA A 98 12.41 -6.57 -4.53
CA ALA A 98 11.32 -6.82 -3.59
C ALA A 98 11.72 -7.62 -2.35
N ALA A 99 12.78 -8.43 -2.43
CA ALA A 99 13.32 -9.17 -1.28
C ALA A 99 13.87 -8.23 -0.19
N ASN A 100 14.49 -7.12 -0.60
CA ASN A 100 15.19 -6.19 0.30
C ASN A 100 14.32 -4.98 0.67
N LEU A 101 13.61 -4.42 -0.30
CA LEU A 101 12.79 -3.21 -0.11
C LEU A 101 11.31 -3.53 0.16
N GLY A 102 10.92 -4.81 0.16
CA GLY A 102 9.54 -5.26 0.35
C GLY A 102 8.58 -4.59 -0.63
N TYR A 103 7.48 -4.08 -0.10
CA TYR A 103 6.49 -3.25 -0.83
C TYR A 103 7.08 -2.06 -1.58
N LEU A 104 8.22 -1.53 -1.15
CA LEU A 104 8.80 -0.29 -1.67
C LEU A 104 9.61 -0.52 -2.95
N ALA A 105 9.84 -1.78 -3.34
CA ALA A 105 10.31 -2.15 -4.67
C ALA A 105 9.21 -2.05 -5.75
N PHE A 106 7.93 -2.06 -5.37
CA PHE A 106 6.83 -2.07 -6.31
C PHE A 106 6.56 -0.67 -6.87
N ASN A 107 6.25 -0.58 -8.16
CA ASN A 107 5.87 0.65 -8.86
C ASN A 107 6.96 1.75 -8.89
N ASN A 108 8.25 1.39 -8.91
CA ASN A 108 9.36 2.36 -8.95
C ASN A 108 9.27 3.41 -7.82
N LYS A 109 8.83 2.97 -6.64
CA LYS A 109 8.68 3.81 -5.44
C LYS A 109 10.00 4.36 -4.91
N PHE A 110 11.11 3.74 -5.28
CA PHE A 110 12.46 4.25 -5.12
C PHE A 110 13.16 4.24 -6.48
N SER A 111 14.09 5.17 -6.68
CA SER A 111 14.81 5.30 -7.94
C SER A 111 15.92 4.25 -8.06
N GLU A 112 16.15 3.77 -9.27
CA GLU A 112 17.38 3.05 -9.66
C GLU A 112 18.64 3.94 -9.53
N LYS A 113 18.44 5.26 -9.41
CA LYS A 113 19.50 6.23 -9.15
C LYS A 113 19.68 6.48 -7.66
N LEU A 114 20.92 6.77 -7.30
CA LEU A 114 21.29 7.30 -6.01
C LEU A 114 21.39 8.82 -6.08
N LEU A 115 20.74 9.47 -5.12
CA LEU A 115 20.70 10.91 -4.97
C LEU A 115 21.72 11.28 -3.91
N ILE A 116 22.79 11.93 -4.35
CA ILE A 116 23.90 12.36 -3.51
C ILE A 116 23.64 13.79 -3.08
N LEU A 117 23.65 14.01 -1.77
CA LEU A 117 23.64 15.30 -1.11
C LEU A 117 24.91 15.42 -0.27
N ALA A 118 25.84 16.26 -0.70
CA ALA A 118 27.10 16.53 0.00
C ALA A 118 27.21 18.02 0.35
N PRO A 119 27.86 18.38 1.47
CA PRO A 119 28.02 19.78 1.86
C PRO A 119 28.83 20.56 0.81
N ASP A 120 28.42 21.79 0.53
CA ASP A 120 29.23 22.72 -0.27
C ASP A 120 30.32 23.41 0.60
N THR A 121 30.94 24.46 0.08
CA THR A 121 31.98 25.24 0.79
C THR A 121 31.48 25.91 2.08
N SER A 122 30.15 26.04 2.26
CA SER A 122 29.54 26.49 3.51
C SER A 122 29.43 25.39 4.57
N GLY A 123 29.74 24.15 4.22
CA GLY A 123 29.59 22.99 5.10
C GLY A 123 28.15 22.51 5.25
N SER A 124 27.24 22.94 4.37
CA SER A 124 25.81 22.62 4.46
C SER A 124 25.27 21.98 3.18
N ALA A 125 24.32 21.08 3.34
CA ALA A 125 23.50 20.54 2.26
C ALA A 125 22.08 20.30 2.77
N MET A 126 21.10 20.59 1.93
CA MET A 126 19.69 20.46 2.28
C MET A 126 18.86 20.13 1.05
N PHE A 127 17.84 19.31 1.26
CA PHE A 127 16.71 19.16 0.37
C PHE A 127 15.40 19.41 1.13
N GLN A 128 14.45 20.08 0.48
CA GLN A 128 13.15 20.43 1.03
C GLN A 128 12.01 19.85 0.18
N VAL A 129 10.99 19.32 0.85
CA VAL A 129 9.76 18.80 0.25
C VAL A 129 8.57 19.57 0.79
N ASP A 130 7.88 20.29 -0.09
CA ASP A 130 6.55 20.77 0.23
C ASP A 130 5.55 19.62 0.13
N MET A 131 4.97 19.29 1.27
CA MET A 131 3.95 18.26 1.33
C MET A 131 2.67 18.74 0.64
N LEU A 132 2.21 18.03 -0.39
CA LEU A 132 0.93 18.30 -1.05
C LEU A 132 -0.26 17.84 -0.20
N THR A 133 -0.13 16.69 0.45
CA THR A 133 -1.24 16.06 1.18
C THR A 133 -0.77 15.53 2.53
N HIS A 134 -1.72 15.08 3.34
CA HIS A 134 -1.42 14.65 4.70
C HIS A 134 -0.75 13.29 4.73
N ALA A 135 0.29 13.14 5.54
CA ALA A 135 0.96 11.86 5.77
C ALA A 135 1.30 11.67 7.25
N SER A 136 1.08 10.47 7.78
CA SER A 136 1.51 10.10 9.14
C SER A 136 2.90 9.47 9.17
N LYS A 137 3.32 8.85 8.06
CA LYS A 137 4.61 8.18 7.92
C LYS A 137 5.42 8.72 6.77
N VAL A 138 6.74 8.70 6.93
CA VAL A 138 7.71 9.00 5.87
C VAL A 138 8.71 7.85 5.79
N TYR A 139 8.84 7.25 4.62
CA TYR A 139 9.83 6.21 4.31
C TYR A 139 10.97 6.83 3.51
N ILE A 140 12.20 6.55 3.92
CA ILE A 140 13.41 7.12 3.34
C ILE A 140 14.34 5.95 2.97
N GLY A 141 14.56 5.74 1.67
CA GLY A 141 15.53 4.75 1.20
C GLY A 141 16.93 5.37 1.22
N VAL A 142 17.86 4.71 1.90
CA VAL A 142 19.21 5.22 2.16
C VAL A 142 20.26 4.15 1.83
N LEU A 143 21.31 4.54 1.11
CA LEU A 143 22.52 3.72 1.00
C LEU A 143 23.48 4.08 2.13
N THR A 144 23.54 3.24 3.16
CA THR A 144 24.52 3.35 4.24
C THR A 144 25.91 2.91 3.75
N GLY A 145 26.97 3.33 4.42
CA GLY A 145 28.33 2.95 4.04
C GLY A 145 29.41 3.77 4.71
N ARG A 146 30.68 3.52 4.35
CA ARG A 146 31.82 4.22 4.95
C ARG A 146 31.86 5.71 4.67
N SER A 147 31.19 6.18 3.61
CA SER A 147 31.03 7.60 3.32
C SER A 147 29.74 8.21 3.88
N GLY A 148 28.94 7.44 4.60
CA GLY A 148 27.65 7.90 5.11
C GLY A 148 27.77 9.06 6.09
N ALA A 149 26.99 10.10 5.84
CA ALA A 149 26.83 11.24 6.74
C ALA A 149 25.58 11.10 7.63
N LYS A 150 25.38 12.07 8.53
CA LYS A 150 24.19 12.14 9.39
C LYS A 150 23.07 12.88 8.67
N LEU A 151 21.96 12.20 8.44
CA LEU A 151 20.74 12.75 7.86
C LEU A 151 19.86 13.28 8.98
N GLU A 152 19.65 14.59 9.05
CA GLU A 152 18.65 15.19 9.94
C GLU A 152 17.35 15.47 9.16
N VAL A 153 16.22 15.06 9.72
CA VAL A 153 14.88 15.20 9.16
C VAL A 153 14.01 16.01 10.13
N TYR A 154 13.40 17.08 9.64
CA TYR A 154 12.53 17.95 10.44
C TYR A 154 11.54 18.71 9.58
N PHE A 155 10.46 19.20 10.21
CA PHE A 155 9.56 20.16 9.60
C PHE A 155 10.01 21.59 9.85
N GLU A 156 9.94 22.43 8.81
CA GLU A 156 9.97 23.89 8.97
C GLU A 156 8.68 24.34 9.67
N GLN A 157 8.80 24.92 10.87
CA GLN A 157 7.65 25.37 11.63
C GLN A 157 7.01 26.60 10.99
N LYS A 158 5.69 26.57 10.85
CA LYS A 158 4.90 27.74 10.51
C LYS A 158 4.59 28.60 11.73
N GLY A 159 4.57 29.90 11.50
CA GLY A 159 4.15 30.91 12.46
C GLY A 159 2.64 31.04 12.50
N ILE A 160 2.16 31.81 13.46
CA ILE A 160 0.73 32.06 13.70
C ILE A 160 0.04 32.64 12.45
N ASP A 161 0.78 33.40 11.64
CA ASP A 161 0.29 34.05 10.42
C ASP A 161 0.27 33.13 9.18
N GLY A 162 0.56 31.83 9.34
CA GLY A 162 0.59 30.85 8.25
C GLY A 162 1.82 30.92 7.33
N GLY A 163 2.73 31.88 7.56
CA GLY A 163 4.05 31.95 6.96
C GLY A 163 5.10 31.13 7.74
N PHE A 164 6.16 30.68 7.08
CA PHE A 164 7.27 29.99 7.74
C PHE A 164 8.09 30.96 8.60
N VAL A 165 8.42 30.57 9.84
CA VAL A 165 9.14 31.46 10.77
C VAL A 165 10.64 31.32 10.59
N HIS A 166 11.27 32.41 10.13
CA HIS A 166 12.71 32.59 10.19
C HIS A 166 13.03 33.58 11.33
N ASP A 167 13.58 33.09 12.44
CA ASP A 167 14.00 33.93 13.56
C ASP A 167 15.45 34.33 13.34
N GLN A 168 15.71 35.62 13.08
CA GLN A 168 17.05 36.15 12.79
C GLN A 168 17.79 35.41 11.63
N GLY A 169 17.05 34.89 10.65
CA GLY A 169 17.62 34.08 9.55
C GLY A 169 17.78 32.59 9.86
N THR A 170 17.37 32.14 11.05
CA THR A 170 17.39 30.73 11.46
C THR A 170 16.01 30.11 11.28
N VAL A 171 15.93 28.97 10.58
CA VAL A 171 14.69 28.20 10.37
C VAL A 171 14.24 27.58 11.71
N ARG A 172 13.00 27.84 12.14
CA ARG A 172 12.43 27.11 13.29
C ARG A 172 12.10 25.66 12.89
N ARG A 173 12.54 24.71 13.70
CA ARG A 173 12.47 23.26 13.44
C ARG A 173 11.47 22.59 14.36
N GLY A 174 10.81 21.55 13.89
CA GLY A 174 9.96 20.71 14.73
C GLY A 174 9.74 19.31 14.14
N ASN A 175 9.33 18.38 14.99
CA ASN A 175 8.88 17.05 14.56
C ASN A 175 7.47 17.06 13.93
N THR A 176 6.81 18.23 13.90
CA THR A 176 5.49 18.41 13.30
C THR A 176 5.45 19.66 12.42
N GLY A 177 4.70 19.61 11.32
CA GLY A 177 4.54 20.75 10.40
C GLY A 177 3.86 21.97 11.02
N GLY A 178 3.17 21.79 12.15
CA GLY A 178 2.45 22.87 12.85
C GLY A 178 1.16 23.33 12.15
N PHE A 179 0.72 22.63 11.09
CA PHE A 179 -0.47 23.03 10.34
C PHE A 179 -1.78 22.68 11.05
N LEU A 180 -1.85 21.52 11.73
CA LEU A 180 -3.14 20.96 12.15
C LEU A 180 -3.12 20.20 13.49
N TYR A 181 -2.04 19.51 13.85
CA TYR A 181 -2.02 18.64 15.04
C TYR A 181 -0.75 18.82 15.88
N PRO A 182 -0.86 18.88 17.23
CA PRO A 182 0.28 18.95 18.14
C PRO A 182 1.01 17.60 18.22
N GLN A 183 2.32 17.57 18.48
CA GLN A 183 3.08 16.31 18.59
C GLN A 183 2.42 15.32 19.58
N ALA A 184 2.19 14.09 19.14
CA ALA A 184 1.65 13.03 19.99
C ALA A 184 2.73 12.49 20.94
N ASP A 185 2.34 12.21 22.19
CA ASP A 185 3.25 11.64 23.19
C ASP A 185 3.83 10.30 22.70
N GLY A 186 5.13 10.12 22.87
CA GLY A 186 5.85 8.91 22.44
C GLY A 186 6.20 8.85 20.94
N TYR A 187 5.88 9.90 20.17
CA TYR A 187 6.23 10.02 18.74
C TYR A 187 7.24 11.15 18.49
N PRO A 188 8.04 11.10 17.40
CA PRO A 188 8.03 10.08 16.35
C PRO A 188 8.66 8.73 16.78
N ILE A 189 8.16 7.64 16.19
CA ILE A 189 8.73 6.29 16.30
C ILE A 189 9.48 5.99 15.00
N ILE A 190 10.70 5.47 15.13
CA ILE A 190 11.56 5.17 13.99
C ILE A 190 11.79 3.67 13.90
N THR A 191 11.61 3.12 12.71
CA THR A 191 11.82 1.69 12.40
C THR A 191 12.58 1.54 11.09
N THR A 192 13.32 0.45 10.93
CA THR A 192 13.81 0.00 9.61
C THR A 192 12.82 -0.96 8.96
N ILE A 193 12.89 -1.14 7.65
CA ILE A 193 12.15 -2.19 6.94
C ILE A 193 13.10 -3.33 6.62
N GLU A 194 12.81 -4.51 7.17
CA GLU A 194 13.57 -5.74 6.94
C GLU A 194 12.59 -6.86 6.59
N ASN A 195 12.78 -7.52 5.44
CA ASN A 195 11.87 -8.56 4.94
C ASN A 195 10.39 -8.09 4.87
N GLY A 196 10.17 -6.81 4.57
CA GLY A 196 8.86 -6.19 4.52
C GLY A 196 8.30 -5.73 5.88
N GLU A 197 8.95 -6.08 6.99
CA GLU A 197 8.49 -5.80 8.35
C GLU A 197 9.18 -4.59 8.98
N HIS A 198 8.44 -3.83 9.79
CA HIS A 198 9.01 -2.77 10.60
C HIS A 198 9.78 -3.37 11.78
N ARG A 199 11.08 -3.08 11.86
CA ARG A 199 11.97 -3.51 12.94
C ARG A 199 12.53 -2.30 13.67
N VAL A 200 12.78 -2.45 14.97
CA VAL A 200 13.52 -1.44 15.72
C VAL A 200 14.94 -1.39 15.14
N PRO A 201 15.50 -0.20 14.84
CA PRO A 201 16.86 -0.11 14.30
C PRO A 201 17.84 -0.84 15.21
N ILE A 202 18.62 -1.76 14.63
CA ILE A 202 19.54 -2.64 15.39
C ILE A 202 20.73 -1.85 15.93
N ARG A 203 21.07 -0.73 15.28
CA ARG A 203 22.18 0.14 15.65
C ARG A 203 21.65 1.38 16.37
N ASN A 204 22.47 1.96 17.27
CA ASN A 204 22.21 3.29 17.85
C ASN A 204 22.43 4.41 16.81
N GLU A 205 21.96 4.21 15.59
CA GLU A 205 22.13 5.10 14.46
C GLU A 205 21.06 6.18 14.41
N VAL A 206 19.95 6.00 15.14
CA VAL A 206 18.84 6.96 15.18
C VAL A 206 18.85 7.72 16.50
N THR A 207 18.79 9.04 16.41
CA THR A 207 18.57 9.94 17.56
C THR A 207 17.32 10.77 17.31
N VAL A 208 16.34 10.67 18.21
CA VAL A 208 15.16 11.56 18.21
C VAL A 208 15.44 12.71 19.16
N THR A 209 15.35 13.94 18.65
CA THR A 209 15.43 15.16 19.46
C THR A 209 14.03 15.75 19.63
N GLU A 210 13.91 16.81 20.43
CA GLU A 210 12.65 17.56 20.56
C GLU A 210 12.15 18.14 19.22
N SER A 211 13.06 18.40 18.27
CA SER A 211 12.75 19.14 17.05
C SER A 211 13.05 18.41 15.74
N SER A 212 13.74 17.27 15.78
CA SER A 212 14.19 16.55 14.58
C SER A 212 14.52 15.09 14.85
N VAL A 213 14.60 14.30 13.78
CA VAL A 213 15.13 12.93 13.77
C VAL A 213 16.48 12.94 13.05
N VAL A 214 17.52 12.40 13.66
CA VAL A 214 18.85 12.25 13.06
C VAL A 214 19.14 10.77 12.83
N ILE A 215 19.51 10.42 11.60
CA ILE A 215 19.87 9.07 11.17
C ILE A 215 21.34 9.08 10.73
N ASP A 216 22.20 8.39 11.46
CA ASP A 216 23.60 8.19 11.09
C ASP A 216 23.71 7.10 10.02
N THR A 217 24.06 7.48 8.79
CA THR A 217 24.12 6.55 7.66
C THR A 217 25.51 5.91 7.50
N PHE A 218 26.42 6.16 8.44
CA PHE A 218 27.74 5.56 8.45
C PHE A 218 27.68 4.05 8.76
N ASN A 219 28.30 3.25 7.89
CA ASN A 219 28.42 1.81 8.07
C ASN A 219 29.87 1.36 7.79
N PRO A 220 30.64 0.95 8.81
CA PRO A 220 32.04 0.57 8.63
C PRO A 220 32.22 -0.76 7.87
N ASP A 221 31.20 -1.62 7.89
CA ASP A 221 31.25 -2.98 7.37
C ASP A 221 31.05 -3.07 5.85
N GLY A 222 30.54 -2.00 5.24
CA GLY A 222 30.31 -1.93 3.79
C GLY A 222 29.09 -1.09 3.45
N ASN A 223 28.78 -1.03 2.16
CA ASN A 223 27.55 -0.39 1.71
C ASN A 223 26.35 -1.32 1.94
N GLU A 224 25.24 -0.77 2.42
CA GLU A 224 24.00 -1.50 2.68
C GLU A 224 22.79 -0.59 2.45
N GLU A 225 21.80 -1.09 1.73
CA GLU A 225 20.54 -0.38 1.47
C GLU A 225 19.59 -0.58 2.65
N VAL A 226 19.18 0.52 3.28
CA VAL A 226 18.30 0.53 4.44
C VAL A 226 17.13 1.47 4.18
N VAL A 227 15.92 1.03 4.48
CA VAL A 227 14.74 1.90 4.48
C VAL A 227 14.39 2.25 5.91
N TYR A 228 14.44 3.54 6.23
CA TYR A 228 13.93 4.07 7.49
C TYR A 228 12.49 4.52 7.33
N CYS A 229 11.65 4.23 8.32
CA CYS A 229 10.32 4.80 8.46
C CYS A 229 10.29 5.69 9.70
N ILE A 230 9.89 6.95 9.52
CA ILE A 230 9.55 7.88 10.59
C ILE A 230 8.02 7.90 10.68
N ASP A 231 7.47 7.32 11.73
CA ASP A 231 6.04 7.40 12.07
C ASP A 231 5.85 8.57 13.04
N TYR A 232 5.07 9.56 12.65
CA TYR A 232 4.77 10.73 13.47
C TYR A 232 3.56 10.52 14.40
N GLY A 233 2.90 9.35 14.32
CA GLY A 233 1.74 8.99 15.14
C GLY A 233 0.44 9.70 14.75
N GLN A 234 0.53 10.68 13.86
CA GLN A 234 -0.58 11.53 13.43
C GLN A 234 -0.30 12.14 12.07
N LYS A 235 -1.35 12.59 11.39
CA LYS A 235 -1.26 13.24 10.08
C LYS A 235 -0.45 14.53 10.16
N GLN A 236 0.60 14.63 9.36
CA GLN A 236 1.40 15.84 9.15
C GLN A 236 1.14 16.42 7.77
N LEU A 237 1.25 17.73 7.65
CA LEU A 237 1.32 18.48 6.41
C LEU A 237 2.28 19.64 6.65
N GLY A 238 3.21 19.91 5.74
CA GLY A 238 4.14 21.03 5.83
C GLY A 238 5.39 20.90 4.96
N ASN A 239 6.39 21.74 5.20
CA ASN A 239 7.67 21.66 4.49
C ASN A 239 8.64 20.76 5.26
N LEU A 240 8.89 19.56 4.72
CA LEU A 240 9.79 18.58 5.31
C LEU A 240 11.20 18.77 4.77
N CYS A 241 12.15 18.97 5.67
CA CYS A 241 13.56 19.24 5.38
C CYS A 241 14.41 18.00 5.66
N PHE A 242 15.38 17.76 4.79
CA PHE A 242 16.40 16.71 4.87
C PHE A 242 17.76 17.40 4.80
N THR A 243 18.53 17.41 5.89
CA THR A 243 19.77 18.18 5.99
C THR A 243 20.96 17.33 6.38
N TYR A 244 22.12 17.71 5.85
CA TYR A 244 23.41 17.22 6.32
C TYR A 244 23.69 17.76 7.74
N ALA A 245 23.84 16.84 8.70
CA ALA A 245 24.08 17.17 10.11
C ALA A 245 25.48 16.73 10.59
N GLY A 246 26.46 16.86 9.70
CA GLY A 246 27.82 16.37 9.92
C GLY A 246 27.99 14.90 9.53
N ALA A 247 29.13 14.34 9.85
CA ALA A 247 29.46 12.94 9.58
C ALA A 247 30.07 12.27 10.82
N ASN A 248 30.16 10.95 10.78
CA ASN A 248 30.97 10.20 11.73
C ASN A 248 32.45 10.60 11.58
N ALA A 249 33.23 10.56 12.68
CA ALA A 249 34.66 10.89 12.64
C ALA A 249 35.47 9.94 11.75
N ASP A 250 35.02 8.69 11.62
CA ASP A 250 35.65 7.66 10.79
C ASP A 250 35.09 7.63 9.36
N ALA A 251 34.14 8.51 9.02
CA ALA A 251 33.56 8.57 7.68
C ALA A 251 34.59 9.09 6.67
N VAL A 252 34.64 8.44 5.51
CA VAL A 252 35.52 8.82 4.41
C VAL A 252 34.76 9.58 3.33
N ALA A 253 35.47 10.28 2.47
CA ALA A 253 34.88 10.91 1.30
C ALA A 253 34.31 9.86 0.33
N PHE A 254 33.22 10.20 -0.37
CA PHE A 254 32.66 9.32 -1.39
C PHE A 254 33.43 9.42 -2.71
N GLU A 255 34.17 8.37 -3.02
CA GLU A 255 34.90 8.23 -4.27
C GLU A 255 34.01 7.55 -5.32
N HIS A 256 33.36 8.34 -6.17
CA HIS A 256 32.66 7.84 -7.35
C HIS A 256 33.16 8.53 -8.63
N PRO A 257 33.42 7.80 -9.73
CA PRO A 257 33.95 8.38 -10.97
C PRO A 257 33.10 9.53 -11.51
N GLU A 258 31.79 9.44 -11.31
CA GLU A 258 30.84 10.47 -11.73
C GLU A 258 30.63 11.56 -10.67
N CYS A 259 30.89 11.33 -9.39
CA CYS A 259 30.63 12.31 -8.34
C CYS A 259 31.75 12.30 -7.29
N PRO A 260 32.95 12.83 -7.61
CA PRO A 260 34.00 12.99 -6.62
C PRO A 260 33.54 14.03 -5.59
N CYS A 261 33.14 13.57 -4.41
CA CYS A 261 32.84 14.44 -3.28
C CYS A 261 34.07 14.46 -2.37
N GLU A 262 34.50 15.63 -1.93
CA GLU A 262 35.64 15.75 -0.99
C GLU A 262 35.23 15.52 0.47
N ALA A 263 33.93 15.29 0.72
CA ALA A 263 33.34 15.09 2.04
C ALA A 263 32.43 13.84 2.05
N PRO A 264 32.17 13.27 3.23
CA PRO A 264 31.09 12.30 3.44
C PRO A 264 29.74 12.86 2.99
N ASP A 265 28.86 11.99 2.53
CA ASP A 265 27.66 12.36 1.80
C ASP A 265 26.41 11.61 2.27
N LEU A 266 25.25 12.19 1.95
CA LEU A 266 23.95 11.58 2.12
C LEU A 266 23.52 10.96 0.79
N ARG A 267 23.13 9.69 0.84
CA ARG A 267 22.85 8.88 -0.34
C ARG A 267 21.44 8.32 -0.25
N LEU A 268 20.52 8.93 -0.99
CA LEU A 268 19.09 8.65 -0.91
C LEU A 268 18.58 8.00 -2.19
N ARG A 269 17.72 6.99 -2.07
CA ARG A 269 16.99 6.37 -3.19
C ARG A 269 15.66 7.08 -3.50
N GLY A 270 15.14 7.80 -2.52
CA GLY A 270 13.90 8.55 -2.62
C GLY A 270 13.18 8.65 -1.27
N ILE A 271 12.08 9.40 -1.26
CA ILE A 271 11.23 9.61 -0.09
C ILE A 271 9.79 9.23 -0.46
N ILE A 272 9.12 8.49 0.42
CA ILE A 272 7.73 8.08 0.22
C ILE A 272 6.91 8.53 1.43
N PHE A 273 5.92 9.36 1.18
CA PHE A 273 4.93 9.76 2.19
C PHE A 273 3.83 8.71 2.27
N ASP A 274 3.30 8.52 3.48
CA ASP A 274 2.32 7.53 3.97
C ASP A 274 1.84 6.49 2.96
N GLY A 275 1.92 5.22 3.36
CA GLY A 275 1.50 4.06 2.58
C GLY A 275 0.00 3.96 2.33
N ASN A 276 -0.72 5.08 2.29
CA ASN A 276 -2.09 5.24 1.82
C ASN A 276 -2.24 4.55 0.48
N ASN A 277 -2.78 3.34 0.53
CA ASN A 277 -2.79 2.50 -0.62
C ASN A 277 -3.97 1.56 -0.57
N VAL A 278 -4.67 1.54 -1.68
CA VAL A 278 -5.74 0.60 -1.90
C VAL A 278 -5.15 -0.57 -2.68
N ARG A 279 -5.19 -1.75 -2.06
CA ARG A 279 -4.78 -3.00 -2.68
C ARG A 279 -5.99 -3.85 -3.04
N ASN A 280 -6.01 -4.29 -4.31
CA ASN A 280 -6.90 -5.34 -4.78
C ASN A 280 -6.13 -6.65 -4.78
N PHE A 281 -6.61 -7.62 -4.00
CA PHE A 281 -6.05 -8.96 -3.92
C PHE A 281 -7.08 -10.01 -4.32
N SER A 282 -7.99 -9.63 -5.21
CA SER A 282 -8.91 -10.60 -5.77
C SER A 282 -8.15 -11.75 -6.46
N MET A 283 -8.70 -12.97 -6.46
CA MET A 283 -8.07 -14.13 -7.11
C MET A 283 -9.12 -15.06 -7.69
N GLY A 284 -9.05 -15.30 -9.01
CA GLY A 284 -9.92 -16.27 -9.68
C GLY A 284 -9.73 -17.69 -9.14
N GLY A 285 -10.81 -18.46 -9.03
CA GLY A 285 -10.74 -19.89 -8.71
C GLY A 285 -10.36 -20.29 -7.28
N HIS A 286 -10.33 -19.35 -6.34
CA HIS A 286 -9.98 -19.59 -4.93
C HIS A 286 -11.21 -19.58 -4.00
N THR A 287 -11.19 -20.41 -2.95
CA THR A 287 -11.99 -20.26 -1.72
C THR A 287 -11.20 -19.47 -0.66
N VAL A 288 -11.85 -19.05 0.43
CA VAL A 288 -11.17 -18.41 1.57
C VAL A 288 -10.16 -19.36 2.22
N GLY A 289 -10.46 -20.66 2.29
CA GLY A 289 -9.53 -21.67 2.80
C GLY A 289 -8.26 -21.78 1.95
N GLN A 290 -8.42 -21.69 0.62
CA GLN A 290 -7.30 -21.72 -0.32
C GLN A 290 -6.42 -20.48 -0.22
N TRP A 291 -7.01 -19.30 0.00
CA TRP A 291 -6.23 -18.09 0.32
C TRP A 291 -5.34 -18.25 1.56
N LEU A 292 -5.83 -18.99 2.55
CA LEU A 292 -5.11 -19.27 3.80
C LEU A 292 -4.10 -20.42 3.66
N GLY A 293 -4.08 -21.13 2.52
CA GLY A 293 -3.22 -22.29 2.34
C GLY A 293 -3.65 -23.50 3.19
N ASP A 294 -4.96 -23.78 3.27
CA ASP A 294 -5.53 -24.91 4.03
C ASP A 294 -5.14 -26.32 3.51
N GLY A 295 -4.24 -26.39 2.54
CA GLY A 295 -3.79 -27.63 1.90
C GLY A 295 -4.64 -28.07 0.71
N THR A 296 -5.72 -27.35 0.37
CA THR A 296 -6.51 -27.63 -0.82
C THR A 296 -5.98 -26.88 -2.04
N PRO A 297 -5.88 -27.51 -3.23
CA PRO A 297 -5.46 -26.85 -4.45
C PRO A 297 -6.56 -25.94 -4.99
N SER A 298 -6.20 -24.77 -5.50
CA SER A 298 -7.13 -23.90 -6.23
C SER A 298 -7.51 -24.54 -7.58
N PHE A 299 -8.38 -23.89 -8.36
CA PHE A 299 -8.70 -24.39 -9.71
C PHE A 299 -7.47 -24.44 -10.64
N ASN A 300 -6.51 -23.54 -10.46
CA ASN A 300 -5.38 -23.36 -11.37
C ASN A 300 -4.01 -23.57 -10.72
N ASP A 301 -3.93 -23.64 -9.38
CA ASP A 301 -2.67 -23.62 -8.64
C ASP A 301 -2.61 -24.70 -7.54
N PRO A 302 -1.40 -25.20 -7.20
CA PRO A 302 -1.21 -26.05 -6.03
C PRO A 302 -1.55 -25.30 -4.74
N PRO A 303 -1.76 -26.01 -3.62
CA PRO A 303 -2.04 -25.37 -2.33
C PRO A 303 -0.92 -24.40 -1.95
N TYR A 304 -1.29 -23.15 -1.63
CA TYR A 304 -0.32 -22.11 -1.33
C TYR A 304 -0.90 -21.08 -0.34
N PRO A 305 -0.16 -20.63 0.68
CA PRO A 305 -0.64 -19.65 1.66
C PRO A 305 -0.58 -18.22 1.09
N HIS A 306 -1.47 -17.91 0.14
CA HIS A 306 -1.48 -16.65 -0.59
C HIS A 306 -1.52 -15.43 0.33
N VAL A 307 -2.36 -15.44 1.37
CA VAL A 307 -2.49 -14.30 2.29
C VAL A 307 -1.20 -14.02 3.04
N ASP A 308 -0.49 -15.05 3.48
CA ASP A 308 0.78 -14.88 4.20
C ASP A 308 1.87 -14.31 3.28
N GLU A 309 1.88 -14.71 2.02
CA GLU A 309 2.77 -14.12 1.03
C GLU A 309 2.39 -12.65 0.76
N LEU A 310 1.10 -12.38 0.55
CA LEU A 310 0.58 -11.04 0.26
C LEU A 310 0.91 -10.05 1.38
N LEU A 311 0.72 -10.44 2.63
CA LEU A 311 0.95 -9.58 3.78
C LEU A 311 2.42 -9.15 3.91
N ARG A 312 3.39 -9.95 3.44
CA ARG A 312 4.81 -9.53 3.34
C ARG A 312 4.99 -8.31 2.42
N TYR A 313 4.07 -8.09 1.48
CA TYR A 313 4.09 -6.97 0.54
C TYR A 313 3.09 -5.86 0.88
N VAL A 314 2.47 -5.87 2.06
CA VAL A 314 1.55 -4.81 2.52
C VAL A 314 2.19 -4.12 3.71
N PRO A 315 2.71 -2.89 3.65
CA PRO A 315 3.48 -2.27 4.75
C PRO A 315 2.57 -1.57 5.79
N PHE A 316 1.31 -1.95 5.86
CA PHE A 316 0.31 -1.29 6.69
C PHE A 316 -0.70 -2.30 7.24
N THR A 317 -1.16 -2.08 8.47
CA THR A 317 -2.40 -2.70 8.94
C THR A 317 -3.55 -2.08 8.15
N PRO A 318 -4.40 -2.88 7.46
CA PRO A 318 -5.57 -2.34 6.80
C PRO A 318 -6.47 -1.64 7.82
N GLN A 319 -6.87 -0.40 7.54
CA GLN A 319 -7.90 0.29 8.32
C GLN A 319 -9.31 -0.13 7.88
N LEU A 320 -9.48 -0.42 6.59
CA LEU A 320 -10.71 -0.93 6.00
C LEU A 320 -10.38 -2.13 5.10
N THR A 321 -11.07 -3.24 5.35
CA THR A 321 -11.06 -4.41 4.48
C THR A 321 -12.43 -4.61 3.86
N ILE A 322 -12.48 -4.60 2.52
CA ILE A 322 -13.69 -4.87 1.74
C ILE A 322 -13.58 -6.27 1.13
N ILE A 323 -14.52 -7.15 1.42
CA ILE A 323 -14.51 -8.54 0.95
C ILE A 323 -15.80 -8.88 0.21
N GLN A 324 -15.66 -9.38 -1.02
CA GLN A 324 -16.73 -10.10 -1.70
C GLN A 324 -16.88 -11.47 -1.04
N ALA A 325 -18.00 -11.70 -0.35
CA ALA A 325 -18.27 -12.94 0.36
C ALA A 325 -19.76 -13.33 0.26
N PRO A 326 -20.08 -14.60 -0.01
CA PRO A 326 -19.16 -15.71 -0.29
C PRO A 326 -18.48 -15.53 -1.64
N ILE A 327 -17.32 -16.16 -1.79
CA ILE A 327 -16.70 -16.34 -3.10
C ILE A 327 -17.44 -17.46 -3.81
N VAL A 328 -17.69 -17.35 -5.13
CA VAL A 328 -18.45 -18.36 -5.89
C VAL A 328 -17.89 -19.78 -5.72
N ASN A 329 -16.57 -19.90 -5.55
CA ASN A 329 -15.89 -21.19 -5.38
C ASN A 329 -16.24 -21.90 -4.08
N GLU A 330 -16.71 -21.20 -3.04
CA GLU A 330 -17.22 -21.84 -1.82
C GLU A 330 -18.39 -22.76 -2.17
N TYR A 331 -19.31 -22.25 -2.99
CA TYR A 331 -20.42 -23.01 -3.53
C TYR A 331 -19.92 -24.11 -4.48
N LEU A 332 -19.08 -23.80 -5.47
CA LEU A 332 -18.62 -24.82 -6.44
C LEU A 332 -17.87 -25.99 -5.77
N ARG A 333 -17.14 -25.73 -4.68
CA ARG A 333 -16.42 -26.74 -3.90
C ARG A 333 -17.26 -27.37 -2.79
N GLN A 334 -18.46 -26.86 -2.56
CA GLN A 334 -19.36 -27.30 -1.47
C GLN A 334 -18.65 -27.27 -0.11
N THR A 335 -17.99 -26.16 0.19
CA THR A 335 -17.28 -25.99 1.46
C THR A 335 -18.27 -25.92 2.62
N PRO A 336 -18.13 -26.78 3.65
CA PRO A 336 -19.06 -26.76 4.78
C PRO A 336 -19.17 -25.36 5.40
N ILE A 337 -20.39 -24.89 5.68
CA ILE A 337 -20.65 -23.52 6.17
C ILE A 337 -19.83 -23.18 7.43
N ALA A 338 -19.65 -24.14 8.34
CA ALA A 338 -18.82 -23.97 9.53
C ALA A 338 -17.34 -23.76 9.18
N THR A 339 -16.81 -24.48 8.19
CA THR A 339 -15.44 -24.32 7.69
C THR A 339 -15.27 -22.98 7.00
N PHE A 340 -16.19 -22.61 6.12
CA PHE A 340 -16.18 -21.31 5.44
C PHE A 340 -16.13 -20.13 6.43
N THR A 341 -17.02 -20.14 7.43
CA THR A 341 -17.07 -19.06 8.44
C THR A 341 -15.85 -19.04 9.36
N ALA A 342 -15.28 -20.20 9.69
CA ALA A 342 -14.02 -20.27 10.44
C ALA A 342 -12.82 -19.75 9.63
N ASN A 343 -12.76 -20.06 8.34
CA ASN A 343 -11.74 -19.54 7.44
C ASN A 343 -11.88 -18.01 7.27
N LEU A 344 -13.10 -17.50 7.12
CA LEU A 344 -13.34 -16.05 7.05
C LEU A 344 -12.89 -15.33 8.34
N ALA A 345 -13.16 -15.90 9.52
CA ALA A 345 -12.65 -15.38 10.77
C ALA A 345 -11.11 -15.36 10.81
N SER A 346 -10.47 -16.44 10.36
CA SER A 346 -9.01 -16.58 10.37
C SER A 346 -8.33 -15.62 9.40
N LEU A 347 -8.96 -15.35 8.25
CA LEU A 347 -8.53 -14.32 7.30
C LEU A 347 -8.58 -12.93 7.93
N LEU A 348 -9.71 -12.56 8.53
CA LEU A 348 -9.87 -11.24 9.14
C LEU A 348 -8.94 -11.04 10.34
N ASP A 349 -8.70 -12.08 11.12
CA ASP A 349 -7.75 -12.07 12.23
C ASP A 349 -6.32 -11.78 11.74
N LYS A 350 -5.87 -12.47 10.69
CA LYS A 350 -4.57 -12.22 10.05
C LYS A 350 -4.44 -10.79 9.55
N LEU A 351 -5.47 -10.25 8.88
CA LEU A 351 -5.46 -8.89 8.37
C LEU A 351 -5.45 -7.85 9.50
N ASN A 352 -6.26 -8.05 10.55
CA ASN A 352 -6.36 -7.12 11.68
C ASN A 352 -5.09 -7.06 12.52
N HIS A 353 -4.38 -8.19 12.66
CA HIS A 353 -3.13 -8.26 13.43
C HIS A 353 -1.87 -7.99 12.61
N HIS A 354 -2.01 -7.79 11.29
CA HIS A 354 -0.88 -7.44 10.43
C HIS A 354 -0.28 -6.10 10.85
N TYR A 355 0.95 -6.08 11.38
CA TYR A 355 1.58 -4.92 12.03
C TYR A 355 0.81 -4.28 13.21
N ASN A 356 -0.17 -4.99 13.76
CA ASN A 356 -0.98 -4.56 14.90
C ASN A 356 -1.05 -5.70 15.92
N HIS A 357 0.13 -6.20 16.32
CA HIS A 357 0.27 -7.39 17.17
C HIS A 357 -0.38 -7.23 18.55
N GLU A 358 -0.47 -6.00 19.05
CA GLU A 358 -1.08 -5.69 20.35
C GLU A 358 -2.59 -5.40 20.23
N GLY A 359 -3.16 -5.40 19.02
CA GLY A 359 -4.60 -5.18 18.79
C GLY A 359 -5.07 -3.78 19.19
N LEU A 360 -4.17 -2.80 19.27
CA LEU A 360 -4.47 -1.44 19.75
C LEU A 360 -5.36 -0.65 18.79
N LYS A 361 -5.38 -1.01 17.51
CA LYS A 361 -6.22 -0.40 16.48
C LYS A 361 -7.19 -1.43 15.90
N GLY A 362 -8.46 -1.08 15.77
CA GLY A 362 -9.44 -1.92 15.08
C GLY A 362 -9.37 -1.73 13.56
N MET A 363 -9.61 -2.81 12.82
CA MET A 363 -9.86 -2.78 11.38
C MET A 363 -11.37 -2.82 11.11
N ASP A 364 -11.86 -1.89 10.30
CA ASP A 364 -13.22 -1.92 9.77
C ASP A 364 -13.35 -2.97 8.66
N VAL A 365 -14.51 -3.62 8.61
CA VAL A 365 -14.79 -4.67 7.63
C VAL A 365 -16.12 -4.40 6.95
N LEU A 366 -16.10 -4.46 5.61
CA LEU A 366 -17.29 -4.41 4.78
C LEU A 366 -17.36 -5.69 3.94
N LEU A 367 -18.39 -6.49 4.18
CA LEU A 367 -18.69 -7.70 3.41
C LEU A 367 -19.80 -7.39 2.40
N PHE A 368 -19.74 -7.96 1.20
CA PHE A 368 -20.83 -7.83 0.23
C PHE A 368 -21.01 -9.06 -0.64
N THR A 369 -22.24 -9.28 -1.11
CA THR A 369 -22.61 -10.40 -1.99
C THR A 369 -22.55 -10.01 -3.47
N THR A 370 -22.58 -10.99 -4.37
CA THR A 370 -22.77 -10.82 -5.83
C THR A 370 -24.01 -11.60 -6.28
N PRO A 371 -24.55 -11.38 -7.50
CA PRO A 371 -25.83 -11.96 -7.95
C PRO A 371 -25.93 -13.50 -7.95
N GLY A 372 -24.81 -14.22 -7.80
CA GLY A 372 -24.81 -15.69 -7.71
C GLY A 372 -24.70 -16.35 -9.07
N ASP A 373 -25.53 -17.37 -9.30
CA ASP A 373 -25.53 -18.17 -10.53
C ASP A 373 -26.85 -17.97 -11.29
N LYS A 374 -26.74 -17.58 -12.56
CA LYS A 374 -27.86 -17.31 -13.47
C LYS A 374 -28.79 -18.49 -13.59
N VAL A 375 -28.22 -19.67 -13.85
CA VAL A 375 -28.97 -20.88 -14.20
C VAL A 375 -29.78 -21.35 -13.00
N ILE A 376 -29.16 -21.34 -11.82
CA ILE A 376 -29.80 -21.78 -10.57
C ILE A 376 -30.85 -20.75 -10.13
N THR A 377 -30.54 -19.46 -10.19
CA THR A 377 -31.38 -18.41 -9.60
C THR A 377 -32.58 -18.09 -10.47
N TYR A 378 -32.42 -18.10 -11.81
CA TYR A 378 -33.45 -17.61 -12.74
C TYR A 378 -33.92 -18.64 -13.78
N GLU A 379 -33.10 -19.63 -14.15
CA GLU A 379 -33.43 -20.59 -15.22
C GLU A 379 -33.92 -21.96 -14.71
N GLY A 380 -34.06 -22.13 -13.40
CA GLY A 380 -34.54 -23.37 -12.78
C GLY A 380 -33.52 -24.51 -12.76
N GLY A 381 -32.23 -24.17 -12.80
CA GLY A 381 -31.13 -25.13 -12.65
C GLY A 381 -31.17 -25.87 -11.31
N ALA A 382 -30.64 -27.10 -11.31
CA ALA A 382 -30.51 -27.87 -10.09
C ALA A 382 -29.49 -27.20 -9.14
N SER A 383 -29.90 -26.96 -7.90
CA SER A 383 -28.99 -26.48 -6.85
C SER A 383 -28.17 -27.64 -6.29
N ALA A 384 -26.95 -27.34 -5.85
CA ALA A 384 -26.11 -28.27 -5.11
C ALA A 384 -26.63 -28.49 -3.68
N PRO A 385 -26.14 -29.50 -2.95
CA PRO A 385 -26.62 -29.81 -1.59
C PRO A 385 -26.57 -28.64 -0.61
N ILE A 386 -25.52 -27.82 -0.67
CA ILE A 386 -25.44 -26.53 0.04
C ILE A 386 -25.73 -25.44 -0.98
N GLY A 387 -26.86 -24.75 -0.82
CA GLY A 387 -27.33 -23.71 -1.74
C GLY A 387 -26.63 -22.36 -1.56
N TYR A 388 -26.66 -21.51 -2.59
CA TYR A 388 -26.15 -20.13 -2.51
C TYR A 388 -26.77 -19.33 -1.35
N GLY A 389 -28.08 -19.47 -1.14
CA GLY A 389 -28.79 -18.80 -0.05
C GLY A 389 -28.26 -19.17 1.34
N GLU A 390 -27.74 -20.39 1.53
CA GLU A 390 -27.11 -20.79 2.79
C GLU A 390 -25.78 -20.08 3.01
N TYR A 391 -24.95 -19.93 1.96
CA TYR A 391 -23.71 -19.15 2.05
C TYR A 391 -23.98 -17.65 2.28
N TYR A 392 -24.92 -17.04 1.54
CA TYR A 392 -25.30 -15.64 1.74
C TYR A 392 -25.83 -15.40 3.16
N GLY A 393 -26.71 -16.28 3.64
CA GLY A 393 -27.21 -16.25 5.01
C GLY A 393 -26.09 -16.38 6.05
N ALA A 394 -25.11 -17.25 5.80
CA ALA A 394 -23.95 -17.42 6.67
C ALA A 394 -23.08 -16.16 6.74
N VAL A 395 -22.81 -15.49 5.61
CA VAL A 395 -22.04 -14.23 5.60
C VAL A 395 -22.77 -13.12 6.33
N LYS A 396 -24.07 -12.98 6.13
CA LYS A 396 -24.90 -11.99 6.84
C LYS A 396 -24.88 -12.24 8.35
N ALA A 397 -25.08 -13.49 8.77
CA ALA A 397 -25.03 -13.87 10.17
C ALA A 397 -23.64 -13.64 10.78
N PHE A 398 -22.58 -13.93 10.02
CA PHE A 398 -21.21 -13.64 10.40
C PHE A 398 -20.98 -12.14 10.60
N ALA A 399 -21.39 -11.30 9.64
CA ALA A 399 -21.27 -9.84 9.75
C ALA A 399 -21.97 -9.30 11.00
N ILE A 400 -23.21 -9.73 11.25
CA ILE A 400 -23.99 -9.34 12.44
C ILE A 400 -23.27 -9.76 13.72
N LYS A 401 -22.77 -11.00 13.79
CA LYS A 401 -22.11 -11.55 14.97
C LYS A 401 -20.87 -10.74 15.37
N TYR A 402 -20.08 -10.28 14.39
CA TYR A 402 -18.82 -9.58 14.63
C TYR A 402 -18.94 -8.05 14.52
N GLY A 403 -20.13 -7.51 14.22
CA GLY A 403 -20.36 -6.07 14.09
C GLY A 403 -19.77 -5.45 12.82
N TYR A 404 -19.67 -6.23 11.75
CA TYR A 404 -19.14 -5.77 10.45
C TYR A 404 -20.24 -5.21 9.54
N GLY A 405 -19.85 -4.33 8.61
CA GLY A 405 -20.73 -3.84 7.56
C GLY A 405 -21.10 -4.96 6.58
N PHE A 406 -22.34 -4.96 6.09
CA PHE A 406 -22.81 -5.94 5.10
C PHE A 406 -23.70 -5.28 4.05
N VAL A 407 -23.42 -5.53 2.77
CA VAL A 407 -24.22 -5.07 1.63
C VAL A 407 -24.72 -6.26 0.83
N ASP A 408 -26.04 -6.42 0.77
CA ASP A 408 -26.67 -7.57 0.12
C ASP A 408 -27.07 -7.26 -1.32
N PHE A 409 -26.09 -7.20 -2.23
CA PHE A 409 -26.36 -6.95 -3.64
C PHE A 409 -27.15 -8.09 -4.29
N GLU A 410 -26.98 -9.34 -3.85
CA GLU A 410 -27.80 -10.47 -4.34
C GLU A 410 -29.28 -10.20 -4.10
N GLN A 411 -29.66 -9.91 -2.86
CA GLN A 411 -31.04 -9.64 -2.50
C GLN A 411 -31.59 -8.43 -3.28
N TYR A 412 -30.80 -7.36 -3.41
CA TYR A 412 -31.19 -6.17 -4.16
C TYR A 412 -31.51 -6.49 -5.62
N PHE A 413 -30.59 -7.16 -6.33
CA PHE A 413 -30.80 -7.49 -7.74
C PHE A 413 -31.95 -8.47 -7.95
N ARG A 414 -32.09 -9.47 -7.05
CA ARG A 414 -33.21 -10.40 -7.08
C ARG A 414 -34.56 -9.69 -6.93
N ASP A 415 -34.64 -8.72 -6.03
CA ASP A 415 -35.86 -7.93 -5.84
C ASP A 415 -36.17 -7.06 -7.06
N CYS A 416 -35.16 -6.44 -7.67
CA CYS A 416 -35.33 -5.68 -8.92
C CYS A 416 -35.84 -6.55 -10.08
N VAL A 417 -35.30 -7.76 -10.26
CA VAL A 417 -35.78 -8.70 -11.28
C VAL A 417 -37.21 -9.15 -10.98
N THR A 418 -37.49 -9.53 -9.74
CA THR A 418 -38.83 -9.99 -9.32
C THR A 418 -39.89 -8.90 -9.51
N ALA A 419 -39.52 -7.63 -9.30
CA ALA A 419 -40.39 -6.48 -9.53
C ALA A 419 -40.53 -6.08 -11.01
N GLY A 420 -39.82 -6.73 -11.93
CA GLY A 420 -39.80 -6.40 -13.36
C GLY A 420 -39.08 -5.08 -13.68
N LEU A 421 -38.23 -4.60 -12.77
CA LEU A 421 -37.44 -3.37 -12.94
C LEU A 421 -36.15 -3.62 -13.73
N LEU A 422 -35.69 -4.88 -13.75
CA LEU A 422 -34.45 -5.28 -14.39
C LEU A 422 -34.63 -6.66 -15.03
N ASP A 423 -34.06 -6.86 -16.23
CA ASP A 423 -33.95 -8.18 -16.84
C ASP A 423 -32.73 -8.89 -16.24
N TYR A 424 -32.89 -10.14 -15.80
CA TYR A 424 -31.80 -10.91 -15.21
C TYR A 424 -30.67 -11.15 -16.22
N GLU A 425 -30.93 -11.11 -17.52
CA GLU A 425 -29.90 -11.19 -18.55
C GLU A 425 -28.86 -10.05 -18.45
N PHE A 426 -29.22 -8.88 -17.90
CA PHE A 426 -28.25 -7.80 -17.66
C PHE A 426 -27.37 -8.02 -16.44
N LEU A 427 -27.72 -8.97 -15.57
CA LEU A 427 -26.97 -9.25 -14.35
C LEU A 427 -25.69 -10.04 -14.59
N PHE A 428 -25.59 -10.71 -15.75
CA PHE A 428 -24.63 -11.77 -15.99
C PHE A 428 -23.92 -11.58 -17.33
N ASP A 429 -22.61 -11.84 -17.36
CA ASP A 429 -21.83 -11.97 -18.61
C ASP A 429 -21.79 -13.43 -19.08
N ASP A 430 -21.63 -14.35 -18.12
CA ASP A 430 -21.88 -15.77 -18.26
C ASP A 430 -22.69 -16.30 -17.06
N ASN A 431 -22.81 -17.62 -16.89
CA ASN A 431 -23.65 -18.20 -15.85
C ASN A 431 -23.29 -17.79 -14.41
N ILE A 432 -22.06 -17.33 -14.14
CA ILE A 432 -21.59 -17.04 -12.78
C ILE A 432 -20.92 -15.67 -12.64
N HIS A 433 -20.44 -15.07 -13.74
CA HIS A 433 -19.74 -13.79 -13.73
C HIS A 433 -20.71 -12.62 -13.87
N PRO A 434 -20.63 -11.58 -13.00
CA PRO A 434 -21.46 -10.40 -13.11
C PRO A 434 -21.23 -9.65 -14.43
N GLY A 435 -22.33 -9.22 -15.05
CA GLY A 435 -22.30 -8.40 -16.25
C GLY A 435 -21.71 -7.00 -16.02
N PRO A 436 -21.35 -6.27 -17.10
CA PRO A 436 -20.80 -4.91 -16.99
C PRO A 436 -21.68 -3.94 -16.18
N TYR A 437 -23.01 -4.05 -16.31
CA TYR A 437 -23.97 -3.24 -15.54
C TYR A 437 -23.83 -3.47 -14.03
N VAL A 438 -23.75 -4.73 -13.60
CA VAL A 438 -23.61 -5.08 -12.18
C VAL A 438 -22.28 -4.62 -11.61
N ASN A 439 -21.18 -4.81 -12.36
CA ASN A 439 -19.87 -4.33 -11.93
C ASN A 439 -19.88 -2.82 -11.70
N GLU A 440 -20.50 -2.05 -12.59
CA GLU A 440 -20.60 -0.61 -12.43
C GLU A 440 -21.50 -0.20 -11.27
N PHE A 441 -22.66 -0.85 -11.12
CA PHE A 441 -23.58 -0.57 -10.02
C PHE A 441 -22.94 -0.86 -8.65
N ILE A 442 -22.28 -2.01 -8.50
CA ILE A 442 -21.56 -2.38 -7.27
C ILE A 442 -20.43 -1.37 -7.00
N ARG A 443 -19.67 -0.95 -8.02
CA ARG A 443 -18.62 0.07 -7.89
C ARG A 443 -19.18 1.38 -7.33
N GLU A 444 -20.25 1.90 -7.92
CA GLU A 444 -20.86 3.17 -7.51
C GLU A 444 -21.42 3.09 -6.09
N MET A 445 -22.20 2.05 -5.80
CA MET A 445 -22.76 1.85 -4.45
C MET A 445 -21.68 1.68 -3.38
N LEU A 446 -20.61 0.93 -3.66
CA LEU A 446 -19.49 0.81 -2.72
C LEU A 446 -18.77 2.16 -2.55
N SER A 447 -18.65 2.96 -3.61
CA SER A 447 -18.05 4.30 -3.53
C SER A 447 -18.88 5.22 -2.64
N ASP A 448 -20.21 5.22 -2.81
CA ASP A 448 -21.13 6.02 -1.99
C ASP A 448 -21.13 5.59 -0.52
N ILE A 449 -21.10 4.28 -0.25
CA ILE A 449 -21.01 3.74 1.12
C ILE A 449 -19.70 4.18 1.79
N ILE A 450 -18.59 4.04 1.09
CA ILE A 450 -17.28 4.49 1.56
C ILE A 450 -17.32 6.00 1.85
N ASP A 451 -18.00 6.76 1.00
CA ASP A 451 -18.14 8.20 1.16
C ASP A 451 -19.00 8.63 2.35
N LEU A 452 -19.89 7.76 2.83
CA LEU A 452 -20.69 7.98 4.04
C LEU A 452 -19.96 7.55 5.31
N MET A 453 -19.06 6.57 5.22
CA MET A 453 -18.28 6.07 6.35
C MET A 453 -17.11 6.99 6.72
N MET A 454 -16.65 7.83 5.78
CA MET A 454 -15.46 8.67 5.91
C MET A 454 -15.75 10.14 5.62
#